data_AF-A0A3L6S8B3-F1
#
_entry.id   AF-A0A3L6S8B3-F1
#
_cell.length_a   1.000
_cell.length_b   1.000
_cell.length_c   1.000
_cell.angle_alpha   90.00
_cell.angle_beta   90.00
_cell.angle_gamma   90.00
#
_symmetry.space_group_name_H-M   'P 1'
#
loop_
_entity.id
_entity.type
_entity.pdbx_description
1 polymer ?
#
loop_
_entity_poly.entity_id
_entity_poly.type
_entity_poly.pdbx_seq_one_letter_code
_entity_poly.pdbx_strand_id
1 'polypeptide(L)'
;MEQVEELLDVIQALKLMGVTGASEMYSFFERRVQPLQNRCQSGRLKDPSRMSAEESQPREALNRVKHVLMDVHSVSYVPELFSASNQPKPGQKDLYRSSPLLPEIDRPDHLKPSAY
;
A
#
# COMPACT_ATOMS: atom_id res chain seq x y z
N MET A 1 -15.91 8.47 -16.54
CA MET A 1 -17.07 7.67 -16.07
C MET A 1 -16.72 6.20 -16.20
N GLU A 2 -16.29 5.75 -17.38
CA GLU A 2 -15.83 4.37 -17.67
C GLU A 2 -14.80 3.81 -16.67
N GLN A 3 -13.73 4.55 -16.34
CA GLN A 3 -12.74 4.14 -15.33
C GLN A 3 -13.32 3.84 -13.94
N VAL A 4 -14.36 4.58 -13.52
CA VAL A 4 -14.96 4.41 -12.20
C VAL A 4 -15.82 3.16 -12.17
N GLU A 5 -16.53 2.87 -13.26
CA GLU A 5 -17.34 1.67 -13.41
C GLU A 5 -16.45 0.42 -13.42
N GLU A 6 -15.36 0.43 -14.19
CA GLU A 6 -14.37 -0.66 -14.18
C GLU A 6 -13.79 -0.90 -12.78
N LEU A 7 -13.51 0.16 -12.02
CA LEU A 7 -13.01 0.03 -10.66
C LEU A 7 -14.05 -0.61 -9.73
N LEU A 8 -15.33 -0.25 -9.87
CA LEU A 8 -16.41 -0.81 -9.06
C LEU A 8 -16.60 -2.31 -9.34
N ASP A 9 -16.49 -2.72 -10.61
CA ASP A 9 -16.57 -4.14 -10.99
C ASP A 9 -15.42 -4.94 -10.37
N VAL A 10 -14.20 -4.40 -10.38
CA VAL A 10 -13.04 -5.03 -9.73
C VAL A 10 -13.26 -5.15 -8.23
N ILE A 11 -13.76 -4.11 -7.57
CA ILE A 11 -14.06 -4.14 -6.13
C ILE A 11 -15.14 -5.19 -5.83
N GLN A 12 -16.17 -5.30 -6.66
CA GLN A 12 -17.22 -6.30 -6.49
C GLN A 12 -16.67 -7.72 -6.62
N ALA A 13 -15.82 -7.98 -7.62
CA ALA A 13 -15.14 -9.26 -7.79
C ALA A 13 -14.26 -9.62 -6.58
N LEU A 14 -13.49 -8.67 -6.06
CA LEU A 14 -12.66 -8.86 -4.86
C LEU A 14 -13.50 -9.20 -3.62
N LYS A 15 -14.63 -8.53 -3.43
CA LYS A 15 -15.58 -8.85 -2.35
C LYS A 15 -16.14 -10.26 -2.48
N LEU A 16 -16.51 -10.69 -3.70
CA LEU A 16 -17.00 -12.05 -3.96
C LEU A 16 -15.94 -13.12 -3.69
N MET A 17 -14.65 -12.81 -3.92
CA MET A 17 -13.54 -13.69 -3.58
C MET A 17 -13.20 -13.72 -2.07
N GLY A 18 -13.91 -12.95 -1.24
CA GLY A 18 -13.69 -12.90 0.19
C GLY A 18 -12.49 -12.05 0.61
N VAL A 19 -12.08 -11.09 -0.22
CA VAL A 19 -11.12 -10.05 0.19
C VAL A 19 -11.79 -9.19 1.25
N THR A 20 -11.20 -9.17 2.44
CA THR A 20 -11.67 -8.38 3.58
C THR A 20 -10.59 -7.40 4.03
N GLY A 21 -10.93 -6.48 4.93
CA GLY A 21 -9.93 -5.64 5.59
C GLY A 21 -8.84 -6.47 6.30
N ALA A 22 -9.18 -7.65 6.81
CA ALA A 22 -8.20 -8.58 7.38
C ALA A 22 -7.19 -9.08 6.33
N SER A 23 -7.65 -9.38 5.11
CA SER A 23 -6.78 -9.77 4.00
C SER A 23 -5.82 -8.66 3.58
N GLU A 24 -6.32 -7.43 3.50
CA GLU A 24 -5.49 -6.27 3.15
C GLU A 24 -4.43 -6.01 4.23
N MET A 25 -4.85 -5.98 5.50
CA MET A 25 -3.95 -5.79 6.64
C MET A 25 -2.92 -6.92 6.77
N TYR A 26 -3.34 -8.15 6.54
CA TYR A 26 -2.44 -9.30 6.55
C TYR A 26 -1.34 -9.14 5.50
N SER A 27 -1.72 -8.81 4.27
CA SER A 27 -0.77 -8.56 3.19
C SER A 27 0.16 -7.37 3.46
N PHE A 28 -0.31 -6.40 4.24
CA PHE A 28 0.47 -5.25 4.67
C PHE A 28 1.50 -5.64 5.74
N PHE A 29 1.12 -6.49 6.69
CA PHE A 29 2.04 -6.97 7.72
C PHE A 29 3.04 -8.05 7.23
N GLU A 30 2.68 -8.81 6.21
CA GLU A 30 3.63 -9.67 5.48
C GLU A 30 4.70 -8.84 4.79
N ARG A 31 4.29 -7.76 4.12
CA ARG A 31 5.17 -6.82 3.42
C ARG A 31 5.76 -5.83 4.41
N ARG A 32 6.75 -6.29 5.16
CA ARG A 32 7.48 -5.53 6.19
C ARG A 32 8.12 -4.21 5.73
N VAL A 33 7.94 -3.73 4.49
CA VAL A 33 8.50 -2.48 3.96
C VAL A 33 7.40 -1.44 3.76
N GLN A 34 7.42 -0.35 4.51
CA GLN A 34 6.66 0.85 4.16
C GLN A 34 7.46 1.71 3.18
N PRO A 35 7.00 1.94 1.94
CA PRO A 35 7.69 2.81 0.98
C PRO A 35 7.75 4.27 1.46
N LEU A 36 6.85 4.66 2.35
CA LEU A 36 6.67 6.05 2.77
C LEU A 36 7.69 6.53 3.80
N GLN A 37 8.37 5.63 4.52
CA GLN A 37 9.41 6.03 5.48
C GLN A 37 10.75 6.37 4.82
N ASN A 38 10.94 6.04 3.53
CA ASN A 38 12.22 6.21 2.82
C ASN A 38 12.27 7.41 1.84
N ARG A 39 11.29 8.33 1.85
CA ARG A 39 11.27 9.44 0.88
C ARG A 39 12.06 10.70 1.27
N CYS A 40 12.65 10.76 2.47
CA CYS A 40 13.31 12.00 2.92
C CYS A 40 14.77 11.89 3.40
N GLN A 41 15.46 10.75 3.33
CA GLN A 41 16.87 10.71 3.73
C GLN A 41 17.74 9.91 2.75
N SER A 42 18.43 10.64 1.87
CA SER A 42 19.65 10.18 1.21
C SER A 42 20.74 10.02 2.27
N GLY A 43 20.77 8.89 2.96
CA GLY A 43 21.73 8.71 4.03
C GLY A 43 21.83 7.30 4.57
N ARG A 44 23.04 6.73 4.39
CA ARG A 44 23.70 5.77 5.29
C ARG A 44 23.45 4.28 5.00
N LEU A 45 24.48 3.68 4.41
CA LEU A 45 24.71 2.25 4.15
C LEU A 45 24.62 1.30 5.37
N LYS A 46 24.31 1.78 6.59
CA LYS A 46 24.29 1.00 7.84
C LYS A 46 23.17 1.48 8.76
N ASP A 47 21.93 1.39 8.31
CA ASP A 47 20.76 1.65 9.13
C ASP A 47 20.08 0.30 9.49
N PRO A 48 19.94 -0.06 10.79
CA PRO A 48 19.15 -1.22 11.21
C PRO A 48 17.64 -1.07 10.90
N SER A 49 17.19 0.10 10.47
CA SER A 49 15.86 0.33 9.89
C SER A 49 15.69 -0.26 8.47
N ARG A 50 16.72 -0.89 7.90
CA ARG A 50 16.52 -1.77 6.73
C ARG A 50 15.72 -2.99 7.17
N MET A 51 14.41 -2.82 7.09
CA MET A 51 13.40 -3.86 7.01
C MET A 51 13.93 -4.98 6.11
N SER A 52 14.17 -6.14 6.71
CA SER A 52 14.71 -7.33 6.04
C SER A 52 13.87 -7.64 4.80
N ALA A 53 14.52 -8.08 3.73
CA ALA A 53 13.83 -8.65 2.57
C ALA A 53 13.11 -9.97 2.91
N GLU A 54 13.33 -10.48 4.12
CA GLU A 54 12.64 -11.66 4.66
C GLU A 54 11.19 -11.34 4.97
N GLU A 55 10.30 -12.05 4.28
CA GLU A 55 8.87 -12.10 4.55
C GLU A 55 8.65 -12.44 6.03
N SER A 56 7.76 -11.70 6.70
CA SER A 56 7.41 -12.05 8.08
C SER A 56 6.74 -13.41 8.08
N GLN A 57 6.98 -14.21 9.13
CA GLN A 57 6.31 -15.51 9.22
C GLN A 57 4.80 -15.29 9.17
N PRO A 58 4.04 -16.05 8.37
CA PRO A 58 2.58 -15.93 8.23
C PRO A 58 1.83 -15.80 9.56
N ARG A 59 2.29 -16.55 10.58
CA ARG A 59 1.74 -16.52 11.93
C ARG A 59 1.95 -15.17 12.65
N GLU A 60 3.10 -14.53 12.45
CA GLU A 60 3.40 -13.22 13.02
C GLU A 60 2.53 -12.13 12.37
N ALA A 61 2.36 -12.17 11.05
CA ALA A 61 1.45 -11.28 10.33
C ALA A 61 0.00 -11.42 10.82
N LEU A 62 -0.50 -12.66 10.95
CA LEU A 62 -1.84 -12.93 11.46
C LEU A 62 -2.03 -12.44 12.90
N ASN A 63 -1.03 -12.60 13.77
CA ASN A 63 -1.08 -12.08 15.13
C ASN A 63 -1.18 -10.54 15.15
N ARG A 64 -0.46 -9.85 14.26
CA ARG A 64 -0.56 -8.39 14.12
C ARG A 64 -1.94 -7.96 13.62
N VAL A 65 -2.54 -8.69 12.68
CA VAL A 65 -3.92 -8.44 12.24
C VAL A 65 -4.90 -8.58 13.41
N LYS A 66 -4.78 -9.65 14.21
CA LYS A 66 -5.60 -9.88 15.42
C LYS A 66 -5.50 -8.76 16.45
N HIS A 67 -4.36 -8.10 16.54
CA HIS A 67 -4.17 -6.97 17.45
C HIS A 67 -4.90 -5.70 16.99
N VAL A 68 -5.17 -5.56 15.69
CA VAL A 68 -5.83 -4.38 15.13
C VAL A 68 -7.31 -4.60 14.86
N LEU A 69 -7.67 -5.79 14.36
CA LEU A 69 -9.05 -6.20 14.09
C LEU A 69 -9.47 -7.27 15.10
N MET A 70 -10.53 -6.99 15.86
CA MET A 70 -11.13 -7.98 16.76
C MET A 70 -11.75 -9.12 15.95
N ASP A 71 -11.72 -10.34 16.52
CA ASP A 71 -12.38 -11.55 15.98
C ASP A 71 -11.89 -12.08 14.62
N VAL A 72 -10.66 -11.75 14.21
CA VAL A 72 -10.03 -12.35 13.02
C VAL A 72 -9.30 -13.64 13.40
N HIS A 73 -9.89 -14.80 13.09
CA HIS A 73 -9.24 -16.09 13.35
C HIS A 73 -8.36 -16.58 12.21
N SER A 74 -8.73 -16.22 10.97
CA SER A 74 -8.07 -16.61 9.73
C SER A 74 -8.27 -15.54 8.66
N VAL A 75 -7.44 -15.59 7.62
CA VAL A 75 -7.56 -14.75 6.42
C VAL A 75 -7.99 -15.65 5.27
N SER A 76 -9.13 -15.35 4.64
CA SER A 76 -9.75 -16.22 3.64
C SER A 76 -8.99 -16.21 2.31
N TYR A 77 -8.72 -15.02 1.78
CA TYR A 77 -8.06 -14.83 0.51
C TYR A 77 -7.24 -13.55 0.52
N VAL A 78 -5.97 -13.65 0.14
CA VAL A 78 -5.07 -12.51 -0.05
C VAL A 78 -4.86 -12.38 -1.56
N PRO A 79 -5.31 -11.28 -2.19
CA PRO A 79 -5.06 -11.07 -3.61
C PRO A 79 -3.58 -11.09 -3.93
N GLU A 80 -3.25 -11.57 -5.12
CA GLU A 80 -1.90 -11.40 -5.63
C GLU A 80 -1.64 -9.92 -5.90
N LEU A 81 -0.54 -9.41 -5.35
CA LEU A 81 -0.25 -7.99 -5.34
C LEU A 81 0.78 -7.66 -6.41
N PHE A 82 0.69 -6.43 -6.93
CA PHE A 82 1.68 -5.95 -7.88
C PHE A 82 3.06 -5.85 -7.23
N SER A 83 4.07 -6.34 -7.92
CA SER A 83 5.47 -6.32 -7.52
C SER A 83 6.36 -6.09 -8.75
N ALA A 84 7.68 -5.99 -8.54
CA ALA A 84 8.61 -5.93 -9.67
C ALA A 84 8.48 -7.17 -10.59
N SER A 85 8.18 -8.33 -10.00
CA SER A 85 7.99 -9.61 -10.69
C SER A 85 6.56 -9.81 -11.18
N ASN A 86 5.56 -9.24 -10.50
CA ASN A 86 4.15 -9.29 -10.89
C ASN A 86 3.67 -7.90 -11.30
N GLN A 87 3.95 -7.51 -12.55
CA GLN A 87 3.58 -6.19 -13.04
C GLN A 87 2.08 -6.10 -13.36
N PRO A 88 1.44 -4.93 -13.15
CA PRO A 88 0.07 -4.73 -13.56
C PRO A 88 -0.09 -4.88 -15.08
N LYS A 89 -1.21 -5.47 -15.48
CA LYS A 89 -1.56 -5.66 -16.89
C LYS A 89 -1.66 -4.29 -17.59
N PRO A 90 -1.39 -4.22 -18.90
CA PRO A 90 -1.62 -3.00 -19.68
C PRO A 90 -3.06 -2.49 -19.47
N GLY A 91 -3.24 -1.20 -19.22
CA GLY A 91 -4.53 -0.57 -18.87
C GLY A 91 -4.83 -0.49 -17.36
N GLN A 92 -4.35 -1.43 -16.54
CA GLN A 92 -4.56 -1.34 -15.07
C GLN A 92 -3.75 -0.21 -14.44
N LYS A 93 -2.61 0.15 -15.02
CA LYS A 93 -1.78 1.27 -14.54
C LYS A 93 -2.52 2.60 -14.62
N ASP A 94 -3.38 2.76 -15.62
CA ASP A 94 -4.14 3.98 -15.85
C ASP A 94 -5.30 4.13 -14.86
N LEU A 95 -5.85 3.01 -14.36
CA LEU A 95 -6.84 2.99 -13.28
C LEU A 95 -6.35 3.64 -11.98
N TYR A 96 -5.04 3.52 -11.68
CA TYR A 96 -4.41 4.02 -10.46
C TYR A 96 -3.58 5.29 -10.67
N ARG A 97 -3.69 5.93 -11.83
CA ARG A 97 -2.96 7.15 -12.10
C ARG A 97 -3.50 8.28 -11.22
N SER A 98 -2.69 8.76 -10.29
CA SER A 98 -2.98 10.03 -9.63
C SER A 98 -3.13 11.10 -10.70
N SER A 99 -4.10 12.01 -10.54
CA SER A 99 -4.18 13.21 -11.37
C SER A 99 -2.79 13.86 -11.44
N PRO A 100 -2.39 14.43 -12.60
CA PRO A 100 -1.14 15.16 -12.70
C PRO A 100 -1.04 16.15 -11.55
N LEU A 101 0.17 16.32 -11.01
CA LEU A 101 0.42 17.31 -9.97
C LEU A 101 -0.24 18.62 -10.42
N LEU A 102 -1.14 19.15 -9.59
CA LEU A 102 -1.69 20.47 -9.83
C LEU A 102 -0.51 21.42 -10.08
N PRO A 103 -0.62 22.36 -11.04
CA PRO A 103 0.42 23.36 -11.24
C PRO A 103 0.79 23.95 -9.87
N GLU A 104 2.08 24.18 -9.63
CA GLU A 104 2.54 24.81 -8.39
C GLU A 104 1.73 26.09 -8.18
N ILE A 105 0.80 26.03 -7.22
CA ILE A 105 0.05 27.21 -6.79
C ILE A 105 1.07 28.06 -6.07
N ASP A 106 1.24 29.30 -6.52
CA ASP A 106 2.15 30.26 -5.92
C ASP A 106 1.81 30.37 -4.43
N ARG A 107 2.63 29.76 -3.58
CA ARG A 107 2.34 29.70 -2.15
C ARG A 107 2.54 31.10 -1.58
N PRO A 108 1.53 31.69 -0.93
CA PRO A 108 1.68 32.94 -0.22
C PRO A 108 2.91 32.88 0.70
N ASP A 109 3.65 33.98 0.83
CA ASP A 109 4.92 34.00 1.55
C ASP A 109 4.83 33.51 3.01
N HIS A 110 3.64 33.63 3.63
CA HIS A 110 3.37 33.15 4.98
C HIS A 110 3.20 31.61 5.09
N LEU A 111 3.15 30.89 3.97
CA LEU A 111 3.09 29.41 3.91
C LEU A 111 4.39 28.78 3.40
N LYS A 112 5.44 29.58 3.15
CA LYS A 112 6.76 29.06 2.82
C LYS A 112 7.39 28.48 4.09
N PRO A 113 8.00 27.29 4.04
CA PRO A 113 8.74 26.74 5.18
C PRO A 113 9.79 27.75 5.63
N SER A 114 9.81 28.04 6.93
CA SER A 114 10.79 28.96 7.49
C SER A 114 12.19 28.38 7.27
N ALA A 115 13.06 29.13 6.61
CA ALA A 115 14.45 28.77 6.42
C ALA A 115 15.19 28.98 7.74
N TYR A 116 15.22 27.96 8.58
CA TYR A 116 16.12 27.83 9.73
C TYR A 116 16.90 26.54 9.63
#